data_AF-A0A928ULY0-F1
#
_entry.id   AF-A0A928ULY0-F1
#
_cell.length_a   1.000
_cell.length_b   1.000
_cell.length_c   1.000
_cell.angle_alpha   90.00
_cell.angle_beta   90.00
_cell.angle_gamma   90.00
#
_symmetry.space_group_name_H-M   'P 1'
#
loop_
_entity.id
_entity.type
_entity.pdbx_description
1 polymer ?
#
loop_
_entity_poly.entity_id
_entity_poly.type
_entity_poly.pdbx_seq_one_letter_code
_entity_poly.pdbx_strand_id
1 'polypeptide(L)' 'MARVKRGVTSHARHKKLLGKAKGYYGRRKNTVKTARQAV' A
#
# COMPACT_ATOMS: atom_id res chain seq x y z
N MET A 1 12.47 -18.63 -19.80
CA MET A 1 11.50 -18.36 -18.70
C MET A 1 10.54 -17.25 -19.13
N ALA A 2 9.24 -17.45 -19.01
CA ALA A 2 8.24 -16.43 -19.38
C ALA A 2 8.07 -15.39 -18.27
N ARG A 3 7.93 -14.10 -18.63
CA ARG A 3 7.73 -13.00 -17.67
C ARG A 3 6.30 -13.00 -17.13
N VAL A 4 6.12 -13.33 -15.85
CA VAL A 4 4.83 -13.18 -15.17
C VAL A 4 4.61 -11.72 -14.77
N LYS A 5 3.67 -11.04 -15.42
CA LYS A 5 3.30 -9.65 -15.10
C LYS A 5 2.56 -9.60 -13.76
N ARG A 6 2.87 -8.61 -12.93
CA ARG A 6 2.25 -8.47 -11.58
C ARG A 6 0.80 -8.00 -11.58
N GLY A 7 0.32 -7.46 -12.71
CA GLY A 7 -1.06 -7.01 -12.89
C GLY A 7 -1.56 -6.13 -11.75
N VAL A 8 -2.75 -6.45 -11.25
CA VAL A 8 -3.48 -5.72 -10.21
C VAL A 8 -2.98 -6.02 -8.78
N THR A 9 -2.13 -7.02 -8.62
CA THR A 9 -1.68 -7.51 -7.30
C THR A 9 -0.98 -6.42 -6.49
N SER A 10 -0.20 -5.55 -7.14
CA SER A 10 0.48 -4.43 -6.49
C SER A 10 -0.53 -3.41 -5.94
N HIS A 11 -1.53 -3.04 -6.75
CA HIS A 11 -2.56 -2.08 -6.35
C HIS A 11 -3.40 -2.62 -5.19
N ALA A 12 -3.81 -3.90 -5.23
CA ALA A 12 -4.58 -4.53 -4.17
C ALA A 12 -3.83 -4.50 -2.82
N ARG A 13 -2.52 -4.79 -2.82
CA ARG A 13 -1.68 -4.72 -1.61
C ARG A 13 -1.61 -3.30 -1.05
N HIS A 14 -1.49 -2.29 -1.90
CA HIS A 14 -1.45 -0.88 -1.46
C HIS A 14 -2.77 -0.45 -0.81
N LYS A 15 -3.92 -0.83 -1.38
CA LYS A 15 -5.23 -0.56 -0.78
C LYS A 15 -5.40 -1.23 0.57
N LYS A 16 -4.94 -2.48 0.73
CA LYS A 16 -4.97 -3.19 2.02
C LYS A 16 -4.15 -2.47 3.09
N LEU A 17 -2.94 -2.02 2.75
CA LEU A 17 -2.06 -1.30 3.67
C LEU A 17 -2.65 0.07 4.07
N LEU A 18 -3.13 0.85 3.11
CA LEU A 18 -3.76 2.15 3.38
C LEU A 18 -5.06 2.00 4.18
N GLY A 19 -5.79 0.90 4.00
CA GLY A 19 -6.94 0.54 4.83
C GLY A 19 -6.59 0.39 6.31
N LYS A 20 -5.43 -0.23 6.61
CA LYS A 20 -4.91 -0.36 7.99
C LYS A 20 -4.43 0.97 8.57
N ALA A 21 -3.87 1.84 7.73
CA ALA A 21 -3.35 3.15 8.12
C ALA A 21 -4.44 4.24 8.29
N LYS A 22 -5.72 3.89 8.16
CA LYS A 22 -6.83 4.85 8.31
C LYS A 22 -6.80 5.45 9.72
N GLY A 23 -6.97 6.77 9.80
CA GLY A 23 -6.92 7.52 11.07
C GLY A 23 -5.53 8.07 11.41
N TYR A 24 -4.47 7.67 10.72
CA TYR A 24 -3.15 8.25 10.97
C TYR A 24 -3.02 9.70 10.50
N TYR A 25 -2.21 10.48 11.21
CA TYR A 25 -2.00 11.89 10.93
C TYR A 25 -1.13 12.13 9.69
N GLY A 26 -1.43 13.20 8.95
CA GLY A 26 -0.62 13.66 7.80
C GLY A 26 -0.50 12.63 6.69
N ARG A 27 0.74 12.39 6.21
CA ARG A 27 1.03 11.50 5.06
C ARG A 27 0.97 10.01 5.38
N ARG A 28 0.85 9.65 6.66
CA ARG A 28 0.81 8.26 7.12
C ARG A 28 -0.47 7.53 6.69
N LYS A 29 -1.57 8.24 6.42
CA LYS A 29 -2.85 7.66 5.95
C LYS A 29 -3.01 7.53 4.43
N ASN A 30 -2.18 8.20 3.63
CA ASN A 30 -2.39 8.29 2.17
C ASN A 30 -1.18 7.82 1.33
N THR A 31 0.04 7.82 1.89
CA THR A 31 1.26 7.48 1.15
C THR A 31 1.72 6.08 1.53
N VAL A 32 1.80 5.15 0.57
CA VAL A 32 2.15 3.73 0.84
C VAL A 32 3.49 3.56 1.56
N LYS A 33 4.53 4.33 1.18
CA LYS A 33 5.86 4.23 1.79
C LYS A 33 5.83 4.60 3.27
N THR A 34 5.16 5.70 3.59
CA THR A 34 5.05 6.24 4.94
C THR A 34 4.04 5.46 5.79
N ALA A 35 2.93 5.02 5.19
CA ALA A 35 1.96 4.13 5.81
C ALA A 35 2.61 2.80 6.22
N ARG A 36 3.51 2.25 5.40
CA ARG A 36 4.21 0.99 5.71
C ARG A 36 5.19 1.10 6.86
N GLN A 37 5.70 2.31 7.14
CA GLN A 37 6.60 2.56 8.26
C GLN A 37 5.83 2.86 9.55
N ALA A 38 4.57 3.27 9.43
CA ALA A 38 3.74 3.72 10.56
C ALA A 38 2.74 2.66 11.04
N VAL A 39 2.30 1.78 10.13
CA VAL A 39 1.47 0.59 10.40
C VAL A 39 2.37 -0.56 10.80
#